data_AF-X1GHY3-F1
#
_entry.id   AF-X1GHY3-F1
#
_cell.length_a   1.000
_cell.length_b   1.000
_cell.length_c   1.000
_cell.angle_alpha   90.00
_cell.angle_beta   90.00
_cell.angle_gamma   90.00
#
_symmetry.space_group_name_H-M   'P 1'
#
loop_
_entity.id
_entity.type
_entity.pdbx_description
1 polymer ?
#
loop_
_entity_poly.entity_id
_entity_poly.type
_entity_poly.pdbx_seq_one_letter_code
_entity_poly.pdbx_strand_id
1 'polypeptide(L)'
;VVADYAGVPVINAGDGGHQHPTQTLCDLYTIKKERQTIKGLKIALWGDLKYGRTIHSLIFALAKFGADILFFPSPGLEVPEHVIKKLLIEYGGELEKYEALGQTVKDSLFPLDAIYMTPSSPHQLAMMPDINIEVELKTGVDALYVTRPQKERFAATEEGQELKGKYPVVDKRLLKGKAFRKTLVMHPLPRVDELAHEVDADPRSMYFKQAARGVPVRMALVALLLGAKEVSTPREDDSFVPKIDYPVYRRDFGIRCSKGEF
;
A
#
# COMPACT_ATOMS: atom_id res chain seq x y z
N VAL A 1 19.72 -5.63 12.75
CA VAL A 1 20.47 -6.72 13.41
C VAL A 1 21.19 -7.61 12.40
N VAL A 2 20.54 -8.50 11.63
CA VAL A 2 21.27 -9.39 10.70
C VAL A 2 22.05 -8.61 9.63
N ALA A 3 21.44 -7.56 9.06
CA ALA A 3 22.08 -6.73 8.05
C ALA A 3 23.35 -6.01 8.56
N ASP A 4 23.41 -5.67 9.85
CA ASP A 4 24.53 -4.90 10.42
C ASP A 4 25.82 -5.72 10.54
N TYR A 5 25.70 -7.05 10.56
CA TYR A 5 26.83 -7.98 10.67
C TYR A 5 27.08 -8.77 9.38
N ALA A 6 26.23 -8.59 8.35
CA ALA A 6 26.37 -9.31 7.10
C ALA A 6 27.42 -8.64 6.21
N GLY A 7 28.43 -9.41 5.75
CA GLY A 7 29.37 -8.96 4.71
C GLY A 7 28.78 -8.95 3.30
N VAL A 8 27.45 -9.09 3.17
CA VAL A 8 26.69 -9.21 1.92
C VAL A 8 25.37 -8.44 2.06
N PRO A 9 24.77 -7.94 0.97
CA PRO A 9 23.46 -7.30 1.02
C PRO A 9 22.38 -8.24 1.55
N VAL A 10 21.52 -7.72 2.43
CA VAL A 10 20.39 -8.45 3.00
C VAL A 10 19.09 -7.81 2.53
N ILE A 11 18.21 -8.61 1.94
CA ILE A 11 16.87 -8.18 1.53
C ILE A 11 15.87 -8.62 2.60
N ASN A 12 15.16 -7.67 3.19
CA ASN A 12 14.06 -7.99 4.10
C ASN A 12 12.86 -8.56 3.32
N ALA A 13 12.60 -9.85 3.49
CA ALA A 13 11.44 -10.55 2.94
C ALA A 13 10.19 -10.50 3.85
N GLY A 14 10.24 -9.73 4.93
CA GLY A 14 9.20 -9.57 5.94
C GLY A 14 9.78 -9.80 7.35
N ASP A 15 9.74 -8.78 8.22
CA ASP A 15 10.25 -8.89 9.59
C ASP A 15 9.15 -8.70 10.64
N GLY A 16 8.80 -9.78 11.34
CA GLY A 16 8.04 -9.69 12.58
C GLY A 16 6.69 -9.01 12.38
N GLY A 17 6.47 -7.81 12.93
CA GLY A 17 5.27 -6.97 12.75
C GLY A 17 5.53 -5.67 11.98
N HIS A 18 6.70 -5.50 11.35
CA HIS A 18 7.23 -4.18 11.01
C HIS A 18 7.12 -3.83 9.52
N GLN A 19 7.91 -4.45 8.65
CA GLN A 19 8.03 -4.04 7.26
C GLN A 19 8.04 -5.23 6.29
N HIS A 20 7.59 -4.98 5.06
CA HIS A 20 7.72 -5.95 3.97
C HIS A 20 8.01 -5.23 2.64
N PRO A 21 9.24 -4.73 2.43
CA PRO A 21 9.56 -3.81 1.34
C PRO A 21 9.39 -4.43 -0.05
N THR A 22 9.70 -5.71 -0.21
CA THR A 22 9.53 -6.41 -1.50
C THR A 22 8.06 -6.60 -1.90
N GLN A 23 7.15 -6.69 -0.93
CA GLN A 23 5.71 -6.71 -1.20
C GLN A 23 5.26 -5.31 -1.63
N THR A 24 5.66 -4.26 -0.90
CA THR A 24 5.35 -2.88 -1.26
C THR A 24 5.84 -2.51 -2.65
N LEU A 25 7.05 -2.91 -3.04
CA LEU A 25 7.55 -2.70 -4.41
C LEU A 25 6.65 -3.35 -5.46
N CYS A 26 6.13 -4.55 -5.17
CA CYS A 26 5.19 -5.24 -6.04
C CYS A 26 3.85 -4.50 -6.16
N ASP A 27 3.35 -3.98 -5.03
CA ASP A 27 2.10 -3.22 -4.95
C ASP A 27 2.21 -1.93 -5.76
N LEU A 28 3.25 -1.13 -5.52
CA LEU A 28 3.53 0.11 -6.25
C LEU A 28 3.71 -0.15 -7.75
N TYR A 29 4.48 -1.18 -8.12
CA TYR A 29 4.68 -1.54 -9.52
C TYR A 29 3.37 -1.93 -10.19
N THR A 30 2.50 -2.63 -9.46
CA THR A 30 1.17 -3.01 -9.97
C THR A 30 0.33 -1.77 -10.24
N ILE A 31 0.25 -0.84 -9.29
CA ILE A 31 -0.49 0.43 -9.44
C ILE A 31 0.08 1.23 -10.62
N LYS A 32 1.39 1.47 -10.62
CA LYS A 32 2.07 2.25 -11.67
C LYS A 32 1.88 1.62 -13.05
N LYS A 33 1.91 0.29 -13.16
CA LYS A 33 1.72 -0.39 -14.45
C LYS A 33 0.29 -0.25 -14.99
N GLU A 34 -0.72 -0.28 -14.13
CA GLU A 34 -2.12 -0.12 -14.54
C GLU A 34 -2.55 1.34 -14.71
N ARG A 35 -1.97 2.27 -13.95
CA ARG A 35 -2.38 3.69 -13.90
C ARG A 35 -1.38 4.66 -14.52
N GLN A 36 -0.20 4.19 -14.92
CA GLN A 36 0.94 4.99 -15.43
C GLN A 36 1.58 5.94 -14.40
N THR A 37 0.83 6.39 -13.39
CA THR A 37 1.29 7.22 -12.28
C THR A 37 0.79 6.66 -10.95
N ILE A 38 1.37 7.15 -9.86
CA ILE A 38 0.86 6.99 -8.48
C ILE A 38 0.47 8.37 -7.91
N LYS A 39 1.17 9.43 -8.33
CA LYS A 39 0.91 10.81 -7.92
C LYS A 39 -0.52 11.22 -8.24
N GLY A 40 -1.21 11.77 -7.24
CA GLY A 40 -2.59 12.25 -7.31
C GLY A 40 -3.65 11.14 -7.41
N LEU A 41 -3.27 9.86 -7.27
CA LEU A 41 -4.24 8.78 -7.21
C LEU A 41 -4.88 8.70 -5.83
N LYS A 42 -6.17 8.36 -5.80
CA LYS A 42 -6.93 8.08 -4.58
C LYS A 42 -6.89 6.59 -4.25
N ILE A 43 -6.17 6.23 -3.20
CA ILE A 43 -5.95 4.83 -2.82
C ILE A 43 -6.62 4.55 -1.48
N ALA A 44 -7.64 3.70 -1.51
CA ALA A 44 -8.34 3.22 -0.33
C ALA A 44 -7.63 2.00 0.27
N LEU A 45 -7.32 2.07 1.57
CA LEU A 45 -6.76 0.96 2.35
C LEU A 45 -7.84 0.43 3.29
N TRP A 46 -8.22 -0.84 3.15
CA TRP A 46 -9.38 -1.41 3.84
C TRP A 46 -9.03 -2.66 4.65
N GLY A 47 -9.39 -2.70 5.93
CA GLY A 47 -9.28 -3.88 6.80
C GLY A 47 -8.42 -3.64 8.05
N ASP A 48 -7.47 -4.54 8.30
CA ASP A 48 -6.49 -4.42 9.40
C ASP A 48 -5.37 -3.44 9.01
N LEU A 49 -5.46 -2.22 9.52
CA LEU A 49 -4.44 -1.17 9.34
C LEU A 49 -3.49 -1.05 10.53
N LYS A 50 -3.82 -1.70 11.65
CA LYS A 50 -3.07 -1.66 12.91
C LYS A 50 -1.87 -2.58 12.91
N TYR A 51 -2.04 -3.79 12.38
CA TYR A 51 -1.05 -4.87 12.48
C TYR A 51 -0.56 -5.38 11.12
N GLY A 52 -1.05 -4.80 10.03
CA GLY A 52 -0.65 -5.13 8.67
C GLY A 52 0.79 -4.69 8.36
N ARG A 53 1.75 -5.61 8.39
CA ARG A 53 3.17 -5.33 8.08
C ARG A 53 3.37 -4.72 6.69
N THR A 54 2.60 -5.24 5.74
CA THR A 54 2.60 -4.76 4.36
C THR A 54 1.94 -3.39 4.24
N ILE A 55 0.95 -3.10 5.10
CA ILE A 55 0.16 -1.86 5.02
C ILE A 55 0.97 -0.66 5.47
N HIS A 56 1.77 -0.77 6.55
CA HIS A 56 2.58 0.36 7.02
C HIS A 56 3.65 0.73 6.01
N SER A 57 4.37 -0.26 5.46
CA SER A 57 5.32 -0.03 4.35
C SER A 57 4.64 0.62 3.15
N LEU A 58 3.43 0.16 2.80
CA LEU A 58 2.68 0.70 1.67
C LEU A 58 2.23 2.13 1.92
N ILE A 59 1.72 2.47 3.11
CA ILE A 59 1.30 3.83 3.48
C ILE A 59 2.42 4.84 3.24
N PHE A 60 3.61 4.58 3.79
CA PHE A 60 4.75 5.47 3.62
C PHE A 60 5.18 5.61 2.16
N ALA A 61 5.16 4.51 1.42
CA ALA A 61 5.51 4.54 0.01
C ALA A 61 4.49 5.31 -0.83
N LEU A 62 3.20 5.13 -0.59
CA LEU A 62 2.13 5.84 -1.29
C LEU A 62 2.23 7.35 -1.05
N ALA A 63 2.44 7.77 0.20
CA ALA A 63 2.69 9.16 0.55
C ALA A 63 3.93 9.71 -0.19
N LYS A 64 5.03 8.93 -0.20
CA LYS A 64 6.26 9.30 -0.93
C LYS A 64 6.03 9.52 -2.43
N PHE A 65 5.17 8.72 -3.05
CA PHE A 65 4.83 8.85 -4.47
C PHE A 65 3.68 9.83 -4.73
N GLY A 66 3.18 10.49 -3.69
CA GLY A 66 2.20 11.56 -3.73
C GLY A 66 0.78 11.12 -4.02
N ALA A 67 0.38 9.95 -3.53
CA ALA A 67 -1.01 9.49 -3.58
C ALA A 67 -1.82 10.00 -2.38
N ASP A 68 -3.11 10.25 -2.59
CA ASP A 68 -4.04 10.52 -1.51
C ASP A 68 -4.53 9.19 -0.93
N ILE A 69 -4.48 9.05 0.39
CA ILE A 69 -4.73 7.78 1.07
C ILE A 69 -6.01 7.88 1.88
N LEU A 70 -6.95 6.98 1.61
CA LEU A 70 -8.21 6.88 2.34
C LEU A 70 -8.14 5.67 3.27
N PHE A 71 -8.25 5.90 4.57
CA PHE A 71 -8.17 4.86 5.58
C PHE A 71 -9.56 4.35 5.96
N PHE A 72 -9.82 3.09 5.65
CA PHE A 72 -11.02 2.36 6.04
C PHE A 72 -10.63 1.22 6.99
N PRO A 73 -10.36 1.47 8.28
CA PRO A 73 -10.06 0.39 9.21
C PRO A 73 -11.33 -0.38 9.59
N SER A 74 -11.19 -1.67 9.90
CA SER A 74 -12.20 -2.37 10.72
C SER A 74 -12.15 -1.82 12.16
N PRO A 75 -13.25 -1.81 12.91
CA PRO A 75 -13.26 -1.30 14.29
C PRO A 75 -12.16 -1.92 15.15
N GLY A 76 -11.34 -1.08 15.80
CA GLY A 76 -10.22 -1.48 16.65
C GLY A 76 -8.92 -1.81 15.91
N LEU A 77 -8.91 -1.71 14.57
CA LEU A 77 -7.77 -1.96 13.69
C LEU A 77 -7.31 -0.71 12.93
N GLU A 78 -7.47 0.46 13.55
CA GLU A 78 -7.06 1.76 13.02
C GLU A 78 -5.54 1.88 12.83
N VAL A 79 -5.13 2.83 11.99
CA VAL A 79 -3.71 3.12 11.76
C VAL A 79 -3.06 3.54 13.09
N PRO A 80 -1.93 2.94 13.50
CA PRO A 80 -1.30 3.30 14.77
C PRO A 80 -0.80 4.75 14.77
N GLU A 81 -0.85 5.42 15.93
CA GLU A 81 -0.41 6.81 16.06
C GLU A 81 1.02 7.07 15.57
N HIS A 82 1.94 6.12 15.77
CA HIS A 82 3.33 6.29 15.34
C HIS A 82 3.46 6.31 13.80
N VAL A 83 2.60 5.58 13.09
CA VAL A 83 2.54 5.62 11.61
C VAL A 83 2.01 6.97 11.16
N ILE A 84 0.93 7.44 11.77
CA ILE A 84 0.36 8.76 11.48
C ILE A 84 1.35 9.89 11.77
N LYS A 85 2.00 9.89 12.94
CA LYS A 85 3.00 10.90 13.30
C LYS A 85 4.14 10.91 12.28
N LYS A 86 4.64 9.75 11.89
CA LYS A 86 5.70 9.63 10.89
C LYS A 86 5.25 10.16 9.52
N LEU A 87 4.04 9.82 9.10
CA LEU A 87 3.43 10.30 7.86
C LEU A 87 3.36 11.85 7.82
N LEU A 88 2.90 12.47 8.90
CA LEU A 88 2.79 13.92 9.02
C LEU A 88 4.15 14.62 9.08
N ILE A 89 5.10 14.08 9.86
CA ILE A 89 6.41 14.70 10.09
C ILE A 89 7.32 14.57 8.85
N GLU A 90 7.37 13.38 8.23
CA GLU A 90 8.35 13.11 7.17
C GLU A 90 7.84 13.41 5.76
N TYR A 91 6.52 13.36 5.54
CA TYR A 91 5.93 13.48 4.19
C TYR A 91 5.08 14.76 4.03
N GLY A 92 4.87 15.54 5.10
CA GLY A 92 4.35 16.91 5.03
C GLY A 92 2.92 17.06 4.50
N GLY A 93 2.12 15.99 4.51
CA GLY A 93 0.72 16.05 4.11
C GLY A 93 -0.22 16.31 5.28
N GLU A 94 -1.49 16.55 4.96
CA GLU A 94 -2.53 16.83 5.94
C GLU A 94 -3.35 15.57 6.23
N LEU A 95 -3.73 15.37 7.49
CA LEU A 95 -4.60 14.28 7.90
C LEU A 95 -5.89 14.87 8.46
N GLU A 96 -7.00 14.59 7.77
CA GLU A 96 -8.34 14.93 8.23
C GLU A 96 -9.04 13.69 8.77
N LYS A 97 -9.53 13.77 10.01
CA LYS A 97 -10.34 12.71 10.62
C LYS A 97 -11.79 12.86 10.21
N TYR A 98 -12.44 11.74 9.92
CA TYR A 98 -13.83 11.72 9.46
C TYR A 98 -14.84 12.29 10.47
N GLU A 99 -14.62 12.10 11.77
CA GLU A 99 -15.49 12.66 12.82
C GLU A 99 -15.54 14.21 12.80
N ALA A 100 -14.50 14.86 12.27
CA ALA A 100 -14.44 16.32 12.14
C ALA A 100 -15.20 16.85 10.89
N LEU A 101 -15.67 15.96 10.00
CA LEU A 101 -16.21 16.29 8.68
C LEU A 101 -17.75 16.31 8.64
N GLY A 102 -18.40 16.19 9.79
CA GLY A 102 -19.84 16.38 9.96
C GLY A 102 -20.70 15.13 9.74
N GLN A 103 -21.87 15.13 10.37
CA GLN A 103 -22.84 14.02 10.48
C GLN A 103 -23.70 13.78 9.23
N THR A 104 -23.24 14.18 8.04
CA THR A 104 -24.05 14.22 6.81
C THR A 104 -23.85 13.02 5.90
N VAL A 105 -23.22 11.94 6.38
CA VAL A 105 -22.96 10.77 5.56
C VAL A 105 -23.55 9.52 6.21
N LYS A 106 -24.89 9.47 6.24
CA LYS A 106 -25.63 8.23 6.51
C LYS A 106 -25.62 7.25 5.33
N ASP A 107 -25.07 7.66 4.18
CA ASP A 107 -25.10 6.91 2.92
C ASP A 107 -23.71 6.44 2.42
N SER A 108 -22.62 6.62 3.18
CA SER A 108 -21.34 6.02 2.79
C SER A 108 -21.40 4.51 3.01
N LEU A 109 -21.04 3.76 1.95
CA LEU A 109 -21.00 2.30 1.97
C LEU A 109 -20.06 1.72 3.05
N PHE A 110 -19.16 2.53 3.66
CA PHE A 110 -18.16 2.11 4.65
C PHE A 110 -17.84 3.18 5.71
N PRO A 111 -17.31 2.77 6.88
CA PRO A 111 -16.71 3.69 7.85
C PRO A 111 -15.35 4.18 7.33
N LEU A 112 -15.30 5.42 6.87
CA LEU A 112 -14.06 6.16 6.63
C LEU A 112 -13.55 6.69 7.98
N ASP A 113 -12.28 6.50 8.30
CA ASP A 113 -11.70 6.95 9.58
C ASP A 113 -10.87 8.24 9.39
N ALA A 114 -10.01 8.25 8.37
CA ALA A 114 -9.21 9.42 8.04
C ALA A 114 -8.85 9.45 6.56
N ILE A 115 -8.58 10.67 6.06
CA ILE A 115 -8.00 10.92 4.75
C ILE A 115 -6.64 11.58 4.95
N TYR A 116 -5.63 11.04 4.29
CA TYR A 116 -4.35 11.72 4.12
C TYR A 116 -4.28 12.32 2.72
N MET A 117 -4.13 13.65 2.68
CA MET A 117 -4.00 14.42 1.44
C MET A 117 -2.54 14.77 1.20
N THR A 118 -2.04 14.41 0.02
CA THR A 118 -0.68 14.78 -0.40
C THR A 118 -0.68 16.25 -0.83
N PRO A 119 0.30 17.06 -0.37
CA PRO A 119 0.41 18.45 -0.80
C PRO A 119 0.75 18.51 -2.31
N SER A 120 -0.15 19.08 -3.12
CA SER A 120 0.04 19.18 -4.57
C SER A 120 0.78 20.46 -5.00
N SER A 121 0.77 21.51 -4.16
CA SER A 121 1.58 22.74 -4.27
C SER A 121 1.49 23.61 -2.99
N PRO A 122 2.45 24.52 -2.70
CA PRO A 122 2.46 25.32 -1.46
C PRO A 122 1.27 26.29 -1.27
N HIS A 123 0.54 26.61 -2.34
CA HIS A 123 -0.48 27.68 -2.35
C HIS A 123 -1.92 27.20 -2.13
N GLN A 124 -2.21 25.90 -2.05
CA GLN A 124 -3.56 25.41 -1.76
C GLN A 124 -4.05 25.77 -0.35
N LEU A 125 -3.12 25.93 0.60
CA LEU A 125 -3.39 26.23 2.00
C LEU A 125 -4.16 27.55 2.24
N ALA A 126 -4.12 28.49 1.29
CA ALA A 126 -4.72 29.81 1.46
C ALA A 126 -6.13 29.96 0.84
N MET A 127 -6.63 28.97 0.08
CA MET A 127 -7.82 29.16 -0.78
C MET A 127 -8.86 28.04 -0.74
N MET A 128 -8.88 27.18 0.29
CA MET A 128 -9.87 26.10 0.37
C MET A 128 -10.91 26.37 1.47
N PRO A 129 -12.04 27.05 1.18
CA PRO A 129 -13.24 26.93 1.98
C PRO A 129 -13.91 25.59 1.65
N ASP A 130 -14.00 24.72 2.65
CA ASP A 130 -14.88 23.54 2.70
C ASP A 130 -14.88 22.66 1.44
N ILE A 131 -13.82 21.85 1.25
CA ILE A 131 -13.89 20.72 0.30
C ILE A 131 -14.97 19.76 0.82
N ASN A 132 -16.08 19.70 0.10
CA ASN A 132 -17.15 18.76 0.40
C ASN A 132 -16.68 17.35 0.00
N ILE A 133 -16.13 16.58 0.95
CA ILE A 133 -15.52 15.26 0.78
C ILE A 133 -16.45 14.24 0.12
N GLU A 134 -17.77 14.44 0.20
CA GLU A 134 -18.73 13.68 -0.60
C GLU A 134 -18.51 13.83 -2.10
N VAL A 135 -18.17 15.03 -2.59
CA VAL A 135 -17.91 15.32 -4.01
C VAL A 135 -16.64 14.61 -4.46
N GLU A 136 -15.62 14.53 -3.60
CA GLU A 136 -14.38 13.81 -3.89
C GLU A 136 -14.55 12.28 -3.84
N LEU A 137 -15.29 11.72 -2.88
CA LEU A 137 -15.66 10.30 -2.90
C LEU A 137 -16.59 9.96 -4.07
N LYS A 138 -17.41 10.93 -4.53
CA LYS A 138 -18.20 10.82 -5.77
C LYS A 138 -17.33 10.81 -7.04
N THR A 139 -16.08 11.32 -7.00
CA THR A 139 -15.14 11.20 -8.15
C THR A 139 -14.58 9.79 -8.34
N GLY A 140 -14.65 8.95 -7.30
CA GLY A 140 -14.27 7.54 -7.33
C GLY A 140 -12.90 7.23 -6.74
N VAL A 141 -12.63 5.94 -6.53
CA VAL A 141 -11.39 5.43 -5.94
C VAL A 141 -10.54 4.78 -7.04
N ASP A 142 -9.25 5.08 -7.12
CA ASP A 142 -8.39 4.55 -8.17
C ASP A 142 -7.90 3.13 -7.85
N ALA A 143 -7.60 2.85 -6.59
CA ALA A 143 -7.23 1.51 -6.12
C ALA A 143 -7.82 1.24 -4.74
N LEU A 144 -8.37 0.04 -4.56
CA LEU A 144 -8.84 -0.49 -3.29
C LEU A 144 -7.88 -1.62 -2.88
N TYR A 145 -7.09 -1.36 -1.86
CA TYR A 145 -6.15 -2.32 -1.29
C TYR A 145 -6.76 -2.92 -0.02
N VAL A 146 -7.10 -4.20 -0.08
CA VAL A 146 -7.70 -4.91 1.05
C VAL A 146 -6.64 -5.71 1.79
N THR A 147 -6.66 -5.64 3.11
CA THR A 147 -5.75 -6.43 3.95
C THR A 147 -6.44 -7.70 4.45
N ARG A 148 -5.61 -8.72 4.71
CA ARG A 148 -6.06 -10.00 5.23
C ARG A 148 -6.40 -9.86 6.73
N PRO A 149 -7.49 -10.46 7.23
CA PRO A 149 -7.71 -10.60 8.66
C PRO A 149 -6.69 -11.59 9.25
N GLN A 150 -5.89 -11.14 10.22
CA GLN A 150 -4.94 -11.99 10.96
C GLN A 150 -5.69 -12.88 11.96
N LYS A 151 -6.28 -13.99 11.48
CA LYS A 151 -7.10 -14.94 12.24
C LYS A 151 -6.46 -15.40 13.56
N GLU A 152 -5.13 -15.52 13.60
CA GLU A 152 -4.34 -15.83 14.79
C GLU A 152 -4.52 -14.83 15.95
N ARG A 153 -5.00 -13.61 15.66
CA ARG A 153 -5.26 -12.57 16.67
C ARG A 153 -6.72 -12.48 17.11
N PHE A 154 -7.62 -13.09 16.32
CA PHE A 154 -9.07 -13.13 16.60
C PHE A 154 -9.50 -14.43 17.30
N ALA A 155 -8.61 -15.41 17.38
CA ALA A 155 -8.89 -16.74 17.91
C ALA A 155 -8.51 -16.84 19.40
N ALA A 156 -9.31 -16.24 20.29
CA ALA A 156 -9.31 -16.57 21.72
C ALA A 156 -10.47 -15.97 22.54
N THR A 157 -11.13 -14.89 22.07
CA THR A 157 -12.13 -14.14 22.86
C THR A 157 -13.45 -13.99 22.10
N GLU A 158 -14.57 -13.87 22.82
CA GLU A 158 -15.91 -13.61 22.24
C GLU A 158 -15.90 -12.32 21.38
N GLU A 159 -15.19 -11.29 21.83
CA GLU A 159 -14.95 -10.05 21.08
C GLU A 159 -14.25 -10.30 19.72
N GLY A 160 -13.30 -11.24 19.65
CA GLY A 160 -12.58 -11.59 18.43
C GLY A 160 -13.46 -12.25 17.36
N GLN A 161 -14.44 -13.05 17.77
CA GLN A 161 -15.40 -13.67 16.86
C GLN A 161 -16.42 -12.66 16.32
N GLU A 162 -16.87 -11.71 17.15
CA GLU A 162 -17.76 -10.63 16.73
C GLU A 162 -17.08 -9.67 15.75
N LEU A 163 -15.81 -9.32 16.00
CA LEU A 163 -14.97 -8.53 15.09
C LEU A 163 -14.76 -9.21 13.73
N LYS A 164 -14.66 -10.53 13.70
CA LYS A 164 -14.55 -11.30 12.46
C LYS A 164 -15.83 -11.21 11.62
N GLY A 165 -17.01 -11.21 12.25
CA GLY A 165 -18.29 -11.04 11.55
C GLY A 165 -18.50 -9.64 10.95
N LYS A 166 -17.78 -8.64 11.47
CA LYS A 166 -17.80 -7.24 11.01
C LYS A 166 -16.63 -6.92 10.06
N TYR A 167 -15.78 -7.89 9.73
CA TYR A 167 -14.65 -7.66 8.83
C TYR A 167 -15.16 -7.39 7.40
N PRO A 168 -14.55 -6.46 6.67
CA PRO A 168 -15.01 -6.10 5.35
C PRO A 168 -14.92 -7.23 4.33
N VAL A 169 -15.90 -7.26 3.43
CA VAL A 169 -15.95 -8.19 2.31
C VAL A 169 -16.14 -7.41 1.02
N VAL A 170 -15.21 -7.59 0.08
CA VAL A 170 -15.37 -7.10 -1.30
C VAL A 170 -16.18 -8.13 -2.08
N ASP A 171 -17.37 -7.73 -2.51
CA ASP A 171 -18.25 -8.52 -3.37
C ASP A 171 -18.59 -7.78 -4.67
N LYS A 172 -19.31 -8.43 -5.58
CA LYS A 172 -19.72 -7.82 -6.85
C LYS A 172 -20.73 -6.69 -6.64
N ARG A 173 -21.49 -6.69 -5.54
CA ARG A 173 -22.49 -5.65 -5.24
C ARG A 173 -21.80 -4.34 -4.93
N LEU A 174 -20.78 -4.39 -4.08
CA LEU A 174 -19.91 -3.28 -3.79
C LEU A 174 -19.30 -2.69 -5.06
N LEU A 175 -18.70 -3.56 -5.88
CA LEU A 175 -18.01 -3.11 -7.08
C LEU A 175 -18.95 -2.53 -8.16
N LYS A 176 -20.29 -2.64 -8.03
CA LYS A 176 -21.25 -1.93 -8.90
C LYS A 176 -21.39 -0.46 -8.55
N GLY A 177 -20.96 -0.03 -7.36
CA GLY A 177 -21.01 1.36 -6.92
C GLY A 177 -20.29 2.29 -7.90
N LYS A 178 -20.83 3.50 -8.13
CA LYS A 178 -20.25 4.48 -9.07
C LYS A 178 -18.78 4.79 -8.75
N ALA A 179 -18.46 4.90 -7.46
CA ALA A 179 -17.11 5.14 -6.97
C ALA A 179 -16.11 4.04 -7.35
N PHE A 180 -16.58 2.81 -7.61
CA PHE A 180 -15.72 1.64 -7.85
C PHE A 180 -15.60 1.22 -9.32
N ARG A 181 -16.25 1.94 -10.24
CA ARG A 181 -16.36 1.53 -11.66
C ARG A 181 -15.03 1.31 -12.36
N LYS A 182 -14.01 2.08 -12.00
CA LYS A 182 -12.67 1.98 -12.60
C LYS A 182 -11.62 1.45 -11.62
N THR A 183 -11.96 1.20 -10.36
CA THR A 183 -11.01 0.88 -9.28
C THR A 183 -10.24 -0.39 -9.54
N LEU A 184 -8.95 -0.41 -9.17
CA LEU A 184 -8.15 -1.64 -9.10
C LEU A 184 -8.37 -2.32 -7.75
N VAL A 185 -8.74 -3.59 -7.73
CA VAL A 185 -8.88 -4.37 -6.49
C VAL A 185 -7.58 -5.12 -6.24
N MET A 186 -6.90 -4.78 -5.15
CA MET A 186 -5.57 -5.29 -4.79
C MET A 186 -5.60 -5.97 -3.42
N HIS A 187 -4.75 -6.97 -3.25
CA HIS A 187 -4.67 -7.75 -2.01
C HIS A 187 -3.34 -8.50 -1.94
N PRO A 188 -2.65 -8.53 -0.78
CA PRO A 188 -1.33 -9.15 -0.65
C PRO A 188 -1.35 -10.69 -0.73
N LEU A 189 -2.54 -11.29 -0.52
CA LEU A 189 -2.75 -12.74 -0.40
C LEU A 189 -1.99 -13.37 0.79
N PRO A 190 -2.33 -14.61 1.22
CA PRO A 190 -3.53 -15.36 0.85
C PRO A 190 -4.79 -14.65 1.33
N ARG A 191 -5.87 -14.77 0.56
CA ARG A 191 -7.19 -14.30 1.02
C ARG A 191 -7.85 -15.34 1.90
N VAL A 192 -8.79 -14.91 2.73
CA VAL A 192 -9.59 -15.82 3.52
C VAL A 192 -11.09 -15.68 3.20
N ASP A 193 -11.74 -14.65 3.74
CA ASP A 193 -13.18 -14.41 3.63
C ASP A 193 -13.48 -12.97 3.15
N GLU A 194 -12.46 -12.11 3.13
CA GLU A 194 -12.51 -10.67 2.82
C GLU A 194 -12.67 -10.35 1.32
N LEU A 195 -12.47 -11.33 0.44
CA LEU A 195 -12.67 -11.20 -1.01
C LEU A 195 -13.57 -12.34 -1.49
N ALA A 196 -14.77 -12.02 -1.96
CA ALA A 196 -15.69 -13.01 -2.49
C ALA A 196 -15.12 -13.65 -3.78
N HIS A 197 -15.31 -14.96 -3.95
CA HIS A 197 -14.81 -15.70 -5.12
C HIS A 197 -15.31 -15.17 -6.45
N GLU A 198 -16.54 -14.63 -6.50
CA GLU A 198 -17.10 -14.04 -7.72
C GLU A 198 -16.31 -12.83 -8.24
N VAL A 199 -15.51 -12.19 -7.39
CA VAL A 199 -14.67 -11.05 -7.75
C VAL A 199 -13.44 -11.49 -8.56
N ASP A 200 -13.07 -12.77 -8.55
CA ASP A 200 -11.93 -13.30 -9.33
C ASP A 200 -12.08 -13.06 -10.84
N ALA A 201 -13.31 -13.18 -11.34
CA ALA A 201 -13.63 -12.99 -12.74
C ALA A 201 -13.76 -11.51 -13.14
N ASP A 202 -13.73 -10.59 -12.16
CA ASP A 202 -13.83 -9.16 -12.45
C ASP A 202 -12.50 -8.64 -13.03
N PRO A 203 -12.50 -7.93 -14.18
CA PRO A 203 -11.28 -7.43 -14.81
C PRO A 203 -10.50 -6.44 -13.93
N ARG A 204 -11.15 -5.84 -12.92
CA ARG A 204 -10.54 -4.93 -11.94
C ARG A 204 -9.72 -5.66 -10.89
N SER A 205 -9.88 -6.98 -10.76
CA SER A 205 -9.16 -7.79 -9.79
C SER A 205 -7.70 -7.98 -10.20
N MET A 206 -6.81 -7.39 -9.43
CA MET A 206 -5.38 -7.36 -9.72
C MET A 206 -4.55 -8.25 -8.82
N TYR A 207 -5.08 -8.80 -7.73
CA TYR A 207 -4.30 -9.54 -6.72
C TYR A 207 -3.54 -10.77 -7.27
N PHE A 208 -4.08 -11.51 -8.25
CA PHE A 208 -3.31 -12.59 -8.89
C PHE A 208 -2.22 -12.06 -9.83
N LYS A 209 -2.51 -11.00 -10.61
CA LYS A 209 -1.52 -10.32 -11.46
C LYS A 209 -0.42 -9.67 -10.61
N GLN A 210 -0.77 -9.11 -9.47
CA GLN A 210 0.12 -8.56 -8.44
C GLN A 210 1.04 -9.67 -7.92
N ALA A 211 0.50 -10.82 -7.50
CA ALA A 211 1.33 -11.96 -7.07
C ALA A 211 2.31 -12.40 -8.17
N ALA A 212 1.85 -12.52 -9.42
CA ALA A 212 2.70 -12.86 -10.57
C ALA A 212 3.79 -11.82 -10.84
N ARG A 213 3.50 -10.52 -10.66
CA ARG A 213 4.47 -9.41 -10.77
C ARG A 213 5.52 -9.44 -9.67
N GLY A 214 5.27 -10.12 -8.55
CA GLY A 214 6.23 -10.26 -7.46
C GLY A 214 7.53 -10.94 -7.91
N VAL A 215 7.45 -11.90 -8.84
CA VAL A 215 8.62 -12.60 -9.37
C VAL A 215 9.56 -11.64 -10.13
N PRO A 216 9.15 -10.97 -11.22
CA PRO A 216 10.03 -10.06 -11.95
C PRO A 216 10.50 -8.86 -11.11
N VAL A 217 9.68 -8.35 -10.17
CA VAL A 217 10.10 -7.26 -9.27
C VAL A 217 11.24 -7.71 -8.36
N ARG A 218 11.16 -8.90 -7.76
CA ARG A 218 12.22 -9.45 -6.93
C ARG A 218 13.47 -9.79 -7.75
N MET A 219 13.30 -10.33 -8.96
CA MET A 219 14.41 -10.55 -9.88
C MET A 219 15.15 -9.24 -10.21
N ALA A 220 14.42 -8.15 -10.47
CA ALA A 220 15.01 -6.84 -10.73
C ALA A 220 15.78 -6.31 -9.52
N LEU A 221 15.22 -6.43 -8.31
CA LEU A 221 15.89 -6.03 -7.08
C LEU A 221 17.18 -6.81 -6.83
N VAL A 222 17.15 -8.14 -7.01
CA VAL A 222 18.34 -8.99 -6.85
C VAL A 222 19.39 -8.65 -7.91
N ALA A 223 18.99 -8.49 -9.18
CA ALA A 223 19.90 -8.15 -10.26
C ALA A 223 20.59 -6.79 -10.02
N LEU A 224 19.86 -5.80 -9.49
CA LEU A 224 20.40 -4.49 -9.11
C LEU A 224 21.44 -4.61 -7.98
N LEU A 225 21.11 -5.32 -6.90
CA LEU A 225 22.00 -5.46 -5.73
C LEU A 225 23.27 -6.26 -6.02
N LEU A 226 23.22 -7.19 -6.99
CA LEU A 226 24.36 -7.94 -7.48
C LEU A 226 25.16 -7.21 -8.58
N GLY A 227 24.72 -6.03 -9.01
CA GLY A 227 25.37 -5.29 -10.10
C GLY A 227 25.24 -5.97 -11.48
N ALA A 228 24.34 -6.95 -11.64
CA ALA A 228 24.10 -7.62 -12.92
C ALA A 228 23.39 -6.71 -13.94
N LYS A 229 22.78 -5.62 -13.48
CA LYS A 229 22.19 -4.56 -14.29
C LYS A 229 22.55 -3.20 -13.71
N GLU A 230 23.11 -2.31 -14.54
CA GLU A 230 23.22 -0.90 -14.21
C GLU A 230 21.87 -0.23 -14.39
N VAL A 231 21.42 0.50 -13.37
CA VAL A 231 20.20 1.30 -13.42
C VAL A 231 20.60 2.76 -13.26
N SER A 232 20.43 3.54 -14.33
CA SER A 232 20.53 4.99 -14.26
C SER A 232 19.26 5.53 -13.61
N THR A 233 19.30 5.85 -12.32
CA THR A 233 18.25 6.64 -11.70
C THR A 233 18.46 8.11 -12.06
N PRO A 234 17.48 8.80 -12.67
CA PRO A 234 17.53 10.25 -12.80
C PRO A 234 17.74 10.83 -11.40
N ARG A 235 18.74 11.71 -11.26
CA ARG A 235 18.94 12.47 -10.02
C ARG A 235 17.83 13.52 -9.98
N GLU A 236 16.70 13.21 -9.35
CA GLU A 236 15.81 14.26 -8.87
C GLU A 236 16.42 14.83 -7.59
N ASP A 237 16.62 16.15 -7.55
CA ASP A 237 17.30 16.87 -6.47
C ASP A 237 16.49 16.98 -5.17
N ASP A 238 15.26 16.46 -5.15
CA ASP A 238 14.41 16.53 -3.97
C ASP A 238 14.32 15.19 -3.24
N SER A 239 14.95 15.11 -2.07
CA SER A 239 14.26 14.48 -0.92
C SER A 239 14.97 14.78 0.40
N PHE A 240 14.16 15.14 1.38
CA PHE A 240 14.46 15.28 2.81
C PHE A 240 14.96 13.98 3.48
N VAL A 241 15.38 12.97 2.72
CA VAL A 241 15.79 11.65 3.22
C VAL A 241 17.31 11.54 3.15
N PRO A 242 17.98 11.12 4.24
CA PRO A 242 19.42 10.87 4.23
C PRO A 242 19.79 9.93 3.09
N LYS A 243 20.80 10.32 2.30
CA LYS A 243 21.41 9.43 1.29
C LYS A 243 21.99 8.22 2.01
N ILE A 244 21.39 7.04 1.80
CA ILE A 244 21.96 5.77 2.24
C ILE A 244 22.72 5.20 1.05
N ASP A 245 24.04 5.14 1.15
CA ASP A 245 24.86 4.42 0.19
C ASP A 245 24.69 2.92 0.43
N TYR A 246 24.05 2.23 -0.50
CA TYR A 246 23.89 0.77 -0.42
C TYR A 246 25.07 0.13 -1.14
N PRO A 247 26.01 -0.50 -0.42
CA PRO A 247 27.16 -1.12 -1.06
C PRO A 247 26.68 -2.21 -2.02
N VAL A 248 26.99 -2.05 -3.31
CA VAL A 248 26.75 -3.08 -4.32
C VAL A 248 27.65 -4.27 -3.99
N TYR A 249 27.09 -5.48 -4.02
CA TYR A 249 27.90 -6.67 -3.81
C TYR A 249 28.79 -6.92 -5.03
N ARG A 250 30.05 -6.52 -4.94
CA ARG A 250 31.09 -6.75 -5.96
C ARG A 250 32.12 -7.77 -5.47
N ARG A 251 31.68 -8.97 -5.08
CA ARG A 251 32.63 -10.10 -4.92
C ARG A 251 32.58 -10.96 -6.18
N ASP A 252 33.74 -11.20 -6.77
CA ASP A 252 33.95 -12.11 -7.89
C ASP A 252 33.74 -13.56 -7.44
N PHE A 253 32.49 -13.99 -7.29
CA PHE A 253 32.14 -15.41 -7.26
C PHE A 253 31.24 -15.69 -8.44
N GLY A 254 31.88 -15.91 -9.59
CA GLY A 254 31.19 -16.36 -10.79
C GLY A 254 30.61 -17.75 -10.56
N ILE A 255 29.27 -17.86 -10.53
CA ILE A 255 28.65 -19.03 -11.14
C ILE A 255 28.86 -18.82 -12.64
N ARG A 256 29.91 -19.44 -13.18
CA ARG A 256 30.04 -19.61 -14.63
C ARG A 256 28.85 -20.45 -15.07
N CYS A 257 27.76 -19.81 -15.50
CA CYS A 257 26.82 -20.50 -16.38
C CYS A 257 27.64 -20.96 -17.58
N SER A 258 27.86 -22.27 -17.70
CA SER A 258 28.34 -22.85 -18.94
C SER A 258 27.38 -22.38 -20.02
N LYS A 259 27.88 -21.59 -20.96
CA LYS A 259 27.12 -21.22 -22.16
C LYS A 259 26.63 -22.54 -22.76
N GLY A 260 25.32 -22.76 -22.71
CA GLY A 260 24.69 -23.82 -23.50
C GLY A 260 24.92 -23.46 -24.95
N GLU A 261 25.64 -24.31 -25.67
CA GLU A 261 25.65 -24.32 -27.12
C GLU A 261 24.23 -24.68 -27.58
N PHE A 262 23.59 -23.73 -28.27
CA PHE A 262 22.48 -23.98 -29.19
C PHE A 262 23.00 -23.66 -30.60
#